data_AF-A0A948CC35-F1
#
_entry.id   AF-A0A948CC35-F1
#
_cell.length_a   1.000
_cell.length_b   1.000
_cell.length_c   1.000
_cell.angle_alpha   90.00
_cell.angle_beta   90.00
_cell.angle_gamma   90.00
#
_symmetry.space_group_name_H-M   'P 1'
#
loop_
_entity.id
_entity.type
_entity.pdbx_description
1 polymer ?
#
loop_
_entity_poly.entity_id
_entity_poly.type
_entity_poly.pdbx_seq_one_letter_code
_entity_poly.pdbx_strand_id
1 'polypeptide(L)'
;MSEYQQERKGFWYEPDGTGTSEAIALETWAKATHTILEETAATYHATITEGALAHRLMTETGIATARPHPKWLPKLILPLAALHHRDDYPALTALVVDGRGWVGERYDDVRRAAEQLPITDPAERERHAARARLECYQWAGSAPEDGGFPASVEMTRSRAARAPREPREPRASRASRVDGSATPRAAGAPREAAAPRRTAASDKPVNVCPRCFMAIPATGLCDNCDRPTAPDRF
;
A
#
# COMPACT_ATOMS: atom_id res chain seq x y z
N MET A 1 -6.60 4.86 -35.56
CA MET A 1 -6.83 4.74 -34.11
C MET A 1 -5.52 5.10 -33.42
N SER A 2 -5.49 6.37 -33.02
CA SER A 2 -4.45 7.19 -32.40
C SER A 2 -3.13 6.59 -31.90
N GLU A 3 -2.04 7.18 -32.42
CA GLU A 3 -0.70 7.36 -31.80
C GLU A 3 -0.70 7.92 -30.36
N TYR A 4 -1.86 8.31 -29.80
CA TYR A 4 -2.01 8.81 -28.42
C TYR A 4 -1.70 7.77 -27.33
N GLN A 5 -1.59 6.50 -27.68
CA GLN A 5 -1.22 5.41 -26.76
C GLN A 5 0.30 5.19 -26.68
N GLN A 6 1.12 6.06 -27.28
CA GLN A 6 2.57 5.94 -27.21
C GLN A 6 3.03 6.14 -25.75
N GLU A 7 3.17 5.00 -25.07
CA GLU A 7 3.69 4.75 -23.72
C GLU A 7 4.09 6.02 -22.95
N ARG A 8 3.11 6.67 -22.31
CA ARG A 8 3.39 7.73 -21.33
C ARG A 8 4.13 7.13 -20.13
N LYS A 9 5.46 7.07 -20.22
CA LYS A 9 6.34 6.63 -19.14
C LYS A 9 6.51 7.79 -18.16
N GLY A 10 6.04 7.60 -16.92
CA GLY A 10 6.25 8.56 -15.83
C GLY A 10 4.96 9.18 -15.31
N PHE A 11 5.02 10.49 -15.07
CA PHE A 11 3.92 11.31 -14.56
C PHE A 11 3.63 12.41 -15.58
N TRP A 12 2.37 12.81 -15.73
CA TRP A 12 1.97 13.87 -16.66
C TRP A 12 0.75 14.62 -16.14
N TYR A 13 0.58 15.87 -16.57
CA TYR A 13 -0.62 16.66 -16.31
C TYR A 13 -1.73 16.33 -17.34
N GLU A 14 -2.98 16.37 -16.92
CA GLU A 14 -4.17 16.33 -17.78
C GLU A 14 -4.87 17.70 -17.81
N PRO A 15 -5.48 18.11 -18.95
CA PRO A 15 -5.60 17.36 -20.21
C PRO A 15 -4.39 17.49 -21.14
N ASP A 16 -3.51 18.45 -20.87
CA ASP A 16 -2.45 18.92 -21.78
C ASP A 16 -1.39 17.87 -22.08
N GLY A 17 -1.21 16.92 -21.17
CA GLY A 17 -0.32 15.80 -21.37
C GLY A 17 1.15 16.07 -21.09
N THR A 18 1.45 17.25 -20.56
CA THR A 18 2.81 17.70 -20.25
C THR A 18 3.45 16.77 -19.23
N GLY A 19 4.60 16.19 -19.57
CA GLY A 19 5.35 15.34 -18.66
C GLY A 19 5.81 16.12 -17.43
N THR A 20 5.75 15.48 -16.27
CA THR A 20 6.27 16.01 -15.01
C THR A 20 7.22 15.02 -14.36
N SER A 21 8.08 15.50 -13.48
CA SER A 21 9.01 14.64 -12.74
C SER A 21 8.29 13.92 -11.60
N GLU A 22 8.83 12.77 -11.17
CA GLU A 22 8.31 12.05 -10.00
C GLU A 22 8.37 12.91 -8.73
N ALA A 23 9.39 13.75 -8.58
CA ALA A 23 9.53 14.64 -7.42
C ALA A 23 8.40 15.68 -7.36
N ILE A 24 8.13 16.37 -8.48
CA ILE A 24 7.06 17.38 -8.55
C ILE A 24 5.68 16.73 -8.34
N ALA A 25 5.46 15.55 -8.94
CA ALA A 25 4.23 14.80 -8.76
C ALA A 25 4.02 14.40 -7.30
N LEU A 26 5.03 13.81 -6.65
CA LEU A 26 4.93 13.40 -5.25
C LEU A 26 4.76 14.59 -4.29
N GLU A 27 5.43 15.71 -4.53
CA GLU A 27 5.26 16.91 -3.71
C GLU A 27 3.84 17.48 -3.83
N THR A 28 3.31 17.57 -5.06
CA THR A 28 1.95 18.05 -5.32
C THR A 28 0.92 17.12 -4.69
N TRP A 29 1.10 15.81 -4.86
CA TRP A 29 0.26 14.82 -4.20
C TRP A 29 0.38 14.82 -2.68
N ALA A 30 1.53 15.17 -2.10
CA ALA A 30 1.70 15.19 -0.65
C ALA A 30 0.83 16.30 -0.04
N LYS A 31 0.86 17.50 -0.66
CA LYS A 31 0.01 18.63 -0.27
C LYS A 31 -1.47 18.29 -0.39
N ALA A 32 -1.88 17.70 -1.53
CA ALA A 32 -3.26 17.27 -1.72
C ALA A 32 -3.68 16.14 -0.76
N THR A 33 -2.77 15.21 -0.45
CA THR A 33 -3.05 14.11 0.49
C THR A 33 -3.35 14.65 1.87
N HIS A 34 -2.61 15.64 2.37
CA HIS A 34 -2.90 16.29 3.63
C HIS A 34 -4.35 16.79 3.68
N THR A 35 -4.75 17.61 2.72
CA THR A 35 -6.11 18.15 2.62
C THR A 35 -7.18 17.06 2.55
N ILE A 36 -6.97 16.02 1.73
CA ILE A 36 -7.90 14.88 1.63
C ILE A 36 -8.05 14.15 2.97
N LEU A 37 -6.96 14.00 3.73
CA LEU A 37 -6.99 13.32 5.02
C LEU A 37 -7.63 14.19 6.11
N GLU A 38 -7.47 15.51 6.08
CA GLU A 38 -8.19 16.44 6.95
C GLU A 38 -9.71 16.35 6.72
N GLU A 39 -10.14 16.37 5.46
CA GLU A 39 -11.55 16.17 5.10
C GLU A 39 -12.08 14.81 5.57
N THR A 40 -11.27 13.77 5.46
CA THR A 40 -11.62 12.43 5.94
C THR A 40 -11.75 12.42 7.46
N ALA A 41 -10.83 13.07 8.18
CA ALA A 41 -10.85 13.20 9.63
C ALA A 41 -12.06 14.01 10.13
N ALA A 42 -12.59 14.94 9.32
CA ALA A 42 -13.80 15.70 9.65
C ALA A 42 -15.07 14.84 9.71
N THR A 43 -15.03 13.57 9.29
CA THR A 43 -16.15 12.63 9.41
C THR A 43 -15.80 11.50 10.38
N TYR A 44 -16.58 11.36 11.46
CA TYR A 44 -16.32 10.33 12.47
C TYR A 44 -16.31 8.91 11.89
N HIS A 45 -15.27 8.14 12.22
CA HIS A 45 -15.01 6.79 11.71
C HIS A 45 -14.82 6.68 10.18
N ALA A 46 -14.64 7.78 9.46
CA ALA A 46 -14.36 7.70 8.03
C ALA A 46 -12.92 7.26 7.77
N THR A 47 -12.76 6.34 6.81
CA THR A 47 -11.46 5.89 6.31
C THR A 47 -11.44 5.98 4.81
N ILE A 48 -10.25 6.12 4.23
CA ILE A 48 -10.06 6.16 2.79
C ILE A 48 -9.23 4.97 2.35
N THR A 49 -9.69 4.27 1.31
CA THR A 49 -8.91 3.17 0.74
C THR A 49 -7.76 3.72 -0.09
N GLU A 50 -6.66 2.98 -0.19
CA GLU A 50 -5.51 3.35 -1.04
C GLU A 50 -5.90 3.63 -2.50
N GLY A 51 -6.83 2.83 -3.04
CA GLY A 51 -7.35 3.02 -4.40
C GLY A 51 -8.17 4.30 -4.52
N ALA A 52 -9.02 4.60 -3.54
CA ALA A 52 -9.82 5.83 -3.53
C ALA A 52 -8.93 7.08 -3.35
N LEU A 53 -7.93 7.02 -2.47
CA LEU A 53 -6.96 8.09 -2.30
C LEU A 53 -6.19 8.35 -3.60
N ALA A 54 -5.68 7.30 -4.24
CA ALA A 54 -4.98 7.43 -5.50
C ALA A 54 -5.85 8.04 -6.60
N HIS A 55 -7.11 7.61 -6.71
CA HIS A 55 -8.06 8.17 -7.67
C HIS A 55 -8.34 9.65 -7.40
N ARG A 56 -8.61 10.02 -6.14
CA ARG A 56 -8.84 11.40 -5.73
C ARG A 56 -7.63 12.29 -6.04
N LEU A 57 -6.42 11.85 -5.71
CA LEU A 57 -5.19 12.59 -6.00
C LEU A 57 -5.04 12.89 -7.49
N MET A 58 -5.25 11.89 -8.36
CA MET A 58 -5.14 12.11 -9.80
C MET A 58 -6.21 13.08 -10.32
N THR A 59 -7.43 12.99 -9.77
CA THR A 59 -8.56 13.83 -10.17
C THR A 59 -8.37 15.28 -9.71
N GLU A 60 -7.99 15.50 -8.45
CA GLU A 60 -7.89 16.82 -7.84
C GLU A 60 -6.64 17.59 -8.29
N THR A 61 -5.51 16.90 -8.47
CA THR A 61 -4.27 17.56 -8.91
C THR A 61 -4.10 17.58 -10.42
N GLY A 62 -4.92 16.84 -11.17
CA GLY A 62 -4.77 16.67 -12.62
C GLY A 62 -3.47 15.97 -13.02
N ILE A 63 -2.78 15.29 -12.10
CA ILE A 63 -1.54 14.55 -12.40
C ILE A 63 -1.88 13.08 -12.49
N ALA A 64 -1.63 12.47 -13.65
CA ALA A 64 -1.88 11.06 -13.89
C ALA A 64 -0.57 10.26 -14.02
N THR A 65 -0.66 8.96 -13.76
CA THR A 65 0.42 8.00 -13.99
C THR A 65 -0.14 6.63 -14.35
N ALA A 66 0.55 5.91 -15.23
CA ALA A 66 0.26 4.51 -15.52
C ALA A 66 0.82 3.55 -14.45
N ARG A 67 1.62 4.06 -13.49
CA ARG A 67 2.22 3.23 -12.45
C ARG A 67 1.15 2.80 -11.42
N PRO A 68 1.05 1.51 -11.06
CA PRO A 68 0.14 1.05 -10.03
C PRO A 68 0.39 1.75 -8.68
N HIS A 69 -0.68 2.17 -7.99
CA HIS A 69 -0.59 2.86 -6.69
C HIS A 69 0.29 2.16 -5.64
N PRO A 70 0.36 0.83 -5.53
CA PRO A 70 1.21 0.20 -4.51
C PRO A 70 2.71 0.49 -4.70
N LYS A 71 3.15 0.91 -5.90
CA LYS A 71 4.55 1.20 -6.22
C LYS A 71 4.99 2.62 -5.86
N TRP A 72 4.08 3.58 -5.81
CA TRP A 72 4.40 4.99 -5.55
C TRP A 72 3.79 5.52 -4.25
N LEU A 73 2.66 4.98 -3.80
CA LEU A 73 1.99 5.44 -2.58
C LEU A 73 2.89 5.35 -1.32
N PRO A 74 3.72 4.32 -1.11
CA PRO A 74 4.65 4.30 0.03
C PRO A 74 5.65 5.47 0.03
N LYS A 75 6.09 5.90 -1.17
CA LYS A 75 7.01 7.03 -1.32
C LYS A 75 6.36 8.37 -0.96
N LEU A 76 5.03 8.40 -0.95
CA LEU A 76 4.21 9.55 -0.56
C LEU A 76 3.90 9.53 0.94
N ILE A 77 3.44 8.38 1.44
CA ILE A 77 2.95 8.24 2.82
C ILE A 77 4.08 8.34 3.85
N LEU A 78 5.26 7.75 3.58
CA LEU A 78 6.39 7.80 4.50
C LEU A 78 6.85 9.23 4.83
N PRO A 79 7.19 10.10 3.85
CA PRO A 79 7.58 11.48 4.15
C PRO A 79 6.42 12.29 4.74
N LEU A 80 5.17 11.99 4.37
CA LEU A 80 4.01 12.66 4.95
C LEU A 80 3.80 12.30 6.43
N ALA A 81 4.02 11.03 6.82
CA ALA A 81 3.97 10.62 8.22
C ALA A 81 5.05 11.33 9.06
N ALA A 82 6.26 11.47 8.52
CA ALA A 82 7.33 12.25 9.16
C ALA A 82 6.97 13.74 9.26
N LEU A 83 6.33 14.30 8.23
CA LEU A 83 5.86 15.69 8.22
C LEU A 83 4.82 15.94 9.31
N HIS A 84 3.78 15.10 9.40
CA HIS A 84 2.76 15.23 10.45
C HIS A 84 3.37 15.15 11.84
N HIS A 85 4.29 14.22 12.08
CA HIS A 85 4.94 14.10 13.38
C HIS A 85 5.76 15.35 13.73
N ARG A 86 6.54 15.87 12.77
CA ARG A 86 7.36 17.07 12.96
C ARG A 86 6.53 18.31 13.25
N ASP A 87 5.37 18.44 12.61
CA ASP A 87 4.51 19.61 12.69
C ASP A 87 3.39 19.44 13.76
N ASP A 88 3.53 18.46 14.66
CA ASP A 88 2.60 18.15 15.77
C ASP A 88 1.15 17.82 15.35
N TYR A 89 0.96 17.33 14.12
CA TYR A 89 -0.33 16.80 13.67
C TYR A 89 -0.54 15.35 14.18
N PRO A 90 -1.79 14.94 14.42
CA PRO A 90 -2.09 13.53 14.60
C PRO A 90 -1.67 12.75 13.34
N ALA A 91 -1.45 11.44 13.48
CA ALA A 91 -1.04 10.60 12.36
C ALA A 91 -2.18 10.38 11.34
N LEU A 92 -2.51 11.41 10.55
CA LEU A 92 -3.58 11.40 9.56
C LEU A 92 -3.44 10.24 8.55
N THR A 93 -2.21 9.80 8.29
CA THR A 93 -1.92 8.64 7.45
C THR A 93 -2.51 7.33 8.00
N ALA A 94 -2.89 7.26 9.28
CA ALA A 94 -3.61 6.14 9.88
C ALA A 94 -5.02 5.94 9.31
N LEU A 95 -5.60 6.97 8.67
CA LEU A 95 -6.92 6.91 8.02
C LEU A 95 -6.88 6.15 6.68
N VAL A 96 -5.67 5.95 6.13
CA VAL A 96 -5.47 5.21 4.89
C VAL A 96 -5.49 3.71 5.18
N VAL A 97 -6.36 2.99 4.48
CA VAL A 97 -6.56 1.55 4.67
C VAL A 97 -6.50 0.78 3.35
N ASP A 98 -6.17 -0.51 3.44
CA ASP A 98 -6.27 -1.43 2.32
C ASP A 98 -7.75 -1.70 1.93
N GLY A 99 -7.96 -2.45 0.85
CA GLY A 99 -9.31 -2.82 0.40
C GLY A 99 -10.13 -3.67 1.39
N ARG A 100 -9.52 -4.18 2.47
CA ARG A 100 -10.18 -4.90 3.56
C ARG A 100 -10.46 -3.99 4.76
N GLY A 101 -10.04 -2.73 4.72
CA GLY A 101 -10.18 -1.77 5.81
C GLY A 101 -9.07 -1.84 6.86
N TRP A 102 -7.96 -2.51 6.58
CA TRP A 102 -6.83 -2.64 7.50
C TRP A 102 -5.72 -1.67 7.14
N VAL A 103 -4.96 -1.16 8.11
CA VAL A 103 -3.77 -0.35 7.80
C VAL A 103 -2.62 -1.17 7.18
N GLY A 104 -2.51 -2.44 7.56
CA GLY A 104 -1.38 -3.29 7.16
C GLY A 104 -0.02 -2.79 7.67
N GLU A 105 1.07 -3.30 7.09
CA GLU A 105 2.46 -2.96 7.47
C GLU A 105 2.81 -1.48 7.23
N ARG A 106 2.06 -0.77 6.36
CA ARG A 106 2.29 0.65 6.10
C ARG A 106 2.12 1.52 7.34
N TYR A 107 1.38 1.06 8.35
CA TYR A 107 1.29 1.76 9.62
C TYR A 107 2.63 1.86 10.35
N ASP A 108 3.57 0.96 10.08
CA ASP A 108 4.89 1.01 10.69
C ASP A 108 5.68 2.27 10.26
N ASP A 109 5.29 2.94 9.16
CA ASP A 109 5.87 4.23 8.76
C ASP A 109 5.50 5.35 9.75
N VAL A 110 4.29 5.32 10.32
CA VAL A 110 3.87 6.25 11.40
C VAL A 110 4.72 6.04 12.65
N ARG A 111 4.96 4.77 13.01
CA ARG A 111 5.79 4.45 14.18
C ARG A 111 7.24 4.84 13.96
N ARG A 112 7.79 4.56 12.78
CA ARG A 112 9.15 4.95 12.40
C ARG A 112 9.32 6.47 12.45
N ALA A 113 8.33 7.24 11.98
CA ALA A 113 8.34 8.69 12.07
C ALA A 113 8.44 9.20 13.51
N ALA A 114 7.80 8.51 14.45
CA ALA A 114 7.88 8.78 15.89
C ALA A 114 9.04 8.08 16.61
N GLU A 115 10.03 7.58 15.88
CA GLU A 115 11.20 6.83 16.40
C GLU A 115 10.83 5.59 17.24
N GLN A 116 9.66 5.01 16.98
CA GLN A 116 9.16 3.82 17.65
C GLN A 116 9.40 2.56 16.82
N LEU A 117 9.55 1.43 17.51
CA LEU A 117 9.67 0.12 16.87
C LEU A 117 8.39 -0.27 16.13
N PRO A 118 8.47 -1.03 15.02
CA PRO A 118 7.29 -1.55 14.34
C PRO A 118 6.50 -2.51 15.23
N ILE A 119 5.20 -2.63 15.00
CA ILE A 119 4.37 -3.65 15.68
C ILE A 119 4.37 -4.89 14.82
N THR A 120 4.85 -6.02 15.36
CA THR A 120 4.94 -7.29 14.62
C THR A 120 3.60 -8.03 14.58
N ASP A 121 2.78 -7.96 15.63
CA ASP A 121 1.44 -8.55 15.66
C ASP A 121 0.45 -7.73 14.81
N PRO A 122 -0.15 -8.29 13.73
CA PRO A 122 -1.11 -7.57 12.91
C PRO A 122 -2.33 -7.07 13.68
N ALA A 123 -2.80 -7.81 14.69
CA ALA A 123 -3.98 -7.42 15.46
C ALA A 123 -3.66 -6.25 16.40
N GLU A 124 -2.51 -6.27 17.07
CA GLU A 124 -2.00 -5.15 17.84
C GLU A 124 -1.75 -3.91 16.99
N ARG A 125 -1.21 -4.09 15.78
CA ARG A 125 -0.99 -3.00 14.83
C ARG A 125 -2.30 -2.31 14.47
N GLU A 126 -3.34 -3.08 14.16
CA GLU A 126 -4.65 -2.52 13.86
C GLU A 126 -5.30 -1.86 15.09
N ARG A 127 -5.16 -2.43 16.30
CA ARG A 127 -5.63 -1.78 17.54
C ARG A 127 -4.93 -0.44 17.77
N HIS A 128 -3.63 -0.37 17.51
CA HIS A 128 -2.87 0.87 17.62
C HIS A 128 -3.31 1.89 16.57
N ALA A 129 -3.46 1.46 15.32
CA ALA A 129 -3.97 2.32 14.26
C ALA A 129 -5.38 2.85 14.55
N ALA A 130 -6.27 2.02 15.12
CA ALA A 130 -7.60 2.45 15.51
C ALA A 130 -7.58 3.56 16.58
N ARG A 131 -6.62 3.55 17.51
CA ARG A 131 -6.40 4.65 18.46
C ARG A 131 -5.89 5.91 17.77
N ALA A 132 -4.88 5.78 16.91
CA ALA A 132 -4.37 6.92 16.13
C ALA A 132 -5.45 7.57 15.24
N ARG A 133 -6.36 6.77 14.66
CA ARG A 133 -7.52 7.31 13.92
C ARG A 133 -8.47 8.07 14.85
N LEU A 134 -8.68 7.60 16.08
CA LEU A 134 -9.51 8.31 17.04
C LEU A 134 -8.91 9.69 17.37
N GLU A 135 -7.60 9.77 17.57
CA GLU A 135 -6.88 11.03 17.77
C GLU A 135 -7.09 11.98 16.58
N CYS A 136 -7.09 11.47 15.34
CA CYS A 136 -7.40 12.27 14.15
C CYS A 136 -8.82 12.87 14.20
N TYR A 137 -9.82 12.07 14.58
CA TYR A 137 -11.21 12.55 14.67
C TYR A 137 -11.41 13.55 15.82
N GLN A 138 -10.72 13.34 16.94
CA GLN A 138 -10.75 14.25 18.08
C GLN A 138 -10.12 15.60 17.72
N TRP A 139 -8.96 15.57 17.05
CA TRP A 139 -8.28 16.75 16.54
C TRP A 139 -9.14 17.52 15.53
N ALA A 140 -9.81 16.81 14.61
CA ALA A 140 -10.70 17.42 13.62
C ALA A 140 -12.06 17.87 14.20
N GLY A 141 -12.34 17.60 15.49
CA GLY A 141 -13.61 17.94 16.13
C GLY A 141 -14.81 17.12 15.65
N SER A 142 -14.58 16.00 14.96
CA SER A 142 -15.65 15.12 14.47
C SER A 142 -16.04 14.03 15.48
N ALA A 143 -15.19 13.78 16.47
CA ALA A 143 -15.48 12.84 17.55
C ALA A 143 -16.66 13.32 18.42
N PRO A 144 -17.48 12.39 18.97
CA PRO A 144 -18.51 12.72 19.96
C PRO A 144 -17.94 13.43 21.20
N GLU A 145 -18.79 14.14 21.95
CA GLU A 145 -18.40 14.88 23.17
C GLU A 145 -17.71 13.99 24.23
N ASP A 146 -18.08 12.71 24.29
CA ASP A 146 -17.45 11.71 25.17
C ASP A 146 -16.04 11.28 24.71
N GLY A 147 -15.49 11.90 23.65
CA GLY A 147 -14.19 11.59 23.05
C GLY A 147 -14.22 10.44 22.05
N GLY A 148 -15.30 9.65 22.01
CA GLY A 148 -15.49 8.54 21.08
C GLY A 148 -14.64 7.29 21.38
N PHE A 149 -14.81 6.26 20.56
CA PHE A 149 -14.11 4.97 20.72
C PHE A 149 -13.30 4.61 19.48
N PRO A 150 -12.15 3.92 19.62
CA PRO A 150 -11.41 3.41 18.47
C PRO A 150 -12.23 2.32 17.79
N ALA A 151 -12.38 2.42 16.45
CA ALA A 151 -13.13 1.41 15.71
C ALA A 151 -12.47 0.04 15.85
N SER A 152 -13.25 -0.97 16.28
CA SER A 152 -12.74 -2.33 16.39
C SER A 152 -12.55 -2.96 15.00
N VAL A 153 -11.62 -3.91 14.91
CA VAL A 153 -11.35 -4.71 13.70
C VAL A 153 -12.62 -5.32 13.11
N GLU A 154 -13.55 -5.74 13.98
CA GLU A 154 -14.82 -6.35 13.62
C GLU A 154 -15.85 -5.32 13.09
N MET A 155 -15.87 -4.13 13.68
CA MET A 155 -16.70 -3.01 13.22
C MET A 155 -16.27 -2.55 11.82
N THR A 156 -14.98 -2.56 11.53
CA THR A 156 -14.44 -2.24 10.20
C THR A 156 -14.82 -3.28 9.14
N ARG A 157 -14.79 -4.59 9.48
CA ARG A 157 -15.26 -5.67 8.59
C ARG A 157 -16.74 -5.50 8.24
N SER A 158 -17.56 -5.15 9.23
CA SER A 158 -19.00 -4.90 9.04
C SER A 158 -19.27 -3.70 8.13
N ARG A 159 -18.50 -2.62 8.27
CA ARG A 159 -18.60 -1.43 7.39
C ARG A 159 -18.10 -1.71 5.97
N ALA A 160 -16.96 -2.40 5.82
CA ALA A 160 -16.44 -2.80 4.51
C ALA A 160 -17.38 -3.76 3.76
N ALA A 161 -18.06 -4.66 4.49
CA ALA A 161 -19.11 -5.51 3.92
C ALA A 161 -20.35 -4.71 3.47
N ARG A 162 -20.60 -3.56 4.10
CA ARG A 162 -21.75 -2.68 3.84
C ARG A 162 -21.44 -1.53 2.86
N ALA A 163 -20.17 -1.28 2.56
CA ALA A 163 -19.76 -0.32 1.54
C ALA A 163 -20.41 -0.70 0.21
N PRO A 164 -20.96 0.27 -0.56
CA PRO A 164 -21.61 -0.03 -1.83
C PRO A 164 -20.64 -0.78 -2.73
N ARG A 165 -20.93 -2.07 -2.96
CA ARG A 165 -20.31 -2.77 -4.08
C ARG A 165 -20.86 -2.11 -5.32
N GLU A 166 -20.01 -1.48 -6.12
CA GLU A 166 -20.39 -1.08 -7.47
C GLU A 166 -21.08 -2.29 -8.13
N PRO A 167 -22.27 -2.10 -8.74
CA PRO A 167 -22.98 -3.19 -9.38
C PRO A 167 -22.07 -3.83 -10.43
N ARG A 168 -21.55 -5.02 -10.11
CA ARG A 168 -20.95 -5.89 -11.11
C ARG A 168 -22.04 -6.21 -12.12
N GLU A 169 -21.91 -5.67 -13.32
CA GLU A 169 -22.82 -6.02 -14.41
C GLU A 169 -22.87 -7.55 -14.56
N PRO A 170 -24.07 -8.15 -14.55
CA PRO A 170 -24.20 -9.59 -14.67
C PRO A 170 -23.75 -9.99 -16.07
N ARG A 171 -22.63 -10.71 -16.13
CA ARG A 171 -22.18 -11.40 -17.34
C ARG A 171 -23.30 -12.36 -17.77
N ALA A 172 -23.91 -12.07 -18.91
CA ALA A 172 -25.01 -12.84 -19.49
C ALA A 172 -24.66 -14.34 -19.54
N SER A 173 -25.50 -15.13 -18.89
CA SER A 173 -25.47 -16.59 -18.91
C SER A 173 -25.80 -17.09 -20.32
N ARG A 174 -24.82 -17.71 -20.98
CA ARG A 174 -25.05 -18.41 -22.24
C ARG A 174 -25.74 -19.74 -21.92
N ALA A 175 -27.04 -19.79 -22.19
CA ALA A 175 -27.88 -20.96 -22.03
C ALA A 175 -27.46 -22.10 -22.97
N SER A 176 -27.52 -23.32 -22.42
CA SER A 176 -27.31 -24.61 -23.07
C SER A 176 -28.27 -24.86 -24.23
N ARG A 177 -27.80 -25.61 -25.24
CA ARG A 177 -28.65 -26.47 -26.06
C ARG A 177 -28.18 -27.91 -25.92
N VAL A 178 -29.17 -28.77 -25.71
CA VAL A 178 -29.15 -30.22 -25.51
C VAL A 178 -29.30 -30.93 -26.84
N ASP A 179 -28.53 -32.01 -27.04
CA ASP A 179 -28.87 -33.27 -27.73
C ASP A 179 -27.63 -34.18 -27.56
N GLY A 180 -27.61 -35.46 -27.21
CA GLY A 180 -28.61 -36.52 -27.11
C GLY A 180 -27.88 -37.85 -27.41
N SER A 181 -28.10 -38.86 -26.57
CA SER A 181 -27.84 -40.30 -26.80
C SER A 181 -26.46 -40.92 -26.49
N ALA A 182 -26.53 -42.22 -26.18
CA ALA A 182 -25.76 -42.94 -25.18
C ALA A 182 -24.83 -44.03 -25.74
N THR A 183 -23.84 -44.48 -24.94
CA THR A 183 -23.56 -45.89 -24.59
C THR A 183 -22.27 -46.01 -23.72
N PRO A 184 -22.13 -47.07 -22.87
CA PRO A 184 -21.10 -47.14 -21.82
C PRO A 184 -19.91 -48.05 -22.17
N ARG A 185 -18.73 -47.80 -21.56
CA ARG A 185 -17.54 -48.67 -21.35
C ARG A 185 -16.37 -47.78 -20.89
N ALA A 186 -15.36 -48.17 -20.15
CA ALA A 186 -15.01 -49.30 -19.29
C ALA A 186 -13.86 -48.78 -18.41
N ALA A 187 -13.58 -49.47 -17.32
CA ALA A 187 -12.58 -49.12 -16.31
C ALA A 187 -11.15 -48.90 -16.85
N GLY A 188 -10.44 -47.93 -16.26
CA GLY A 188 -9.01 -47.68 -16.48
C GLY A 188 -8.35 -47.05 -15.25
N ALA A 189 -7.23 -47.63 -14.84
CA ALA A 189 -6.46 -47.48 -13.60
C ALA A 189 -6.01 -46.05 -13.19
N PRO A 190 -5.66 -45.83 -11.89
CA PRO A 190 -5.26 -44.51 -11.39
C PRO A 190 -3.82 -44.17 -11.78
N ARG A 191 -3.60 -42.98 -12.36
CA ARG A 191 -2.26 -42.41 -12.61
C ARG A 191 -1.97 -41.25 -11.66
N GLU A 192 -1.09 -41.58 -10.72
CA GLU A 192 0.00 -40.80 -10.11
C GLU A 192 -0.01 -39.26 -10.19
N ALA A 193 0.00 -38.65 -9.01
CA ALA A 193 0.07 -37.22 -8.78
C ALA A 193 1.45 -36.64 -9.13
N ALA A 194 1.47 -35.66 -10.04
CA ALA A 194 2.65 -34.87 -10.36
C ALA A 194 2.86 -33.75 -9.32
N ALA A 195 4.04 -33.76 -8.71
CA ALA A 195 4.50 -32.85 -7.67
C ALA A 195 4.64 -31.38 -8.14
N PRO A 196 4.47 -30.38 -7.24
CA PRO A 196 4.68 -28.97 -7.56
C PRO A 196 6.17 -28.60 -7.69
N ARG A 197 6.47 -27.75 -8.67
CA ARG A 197 7.80 -27.23 -8.98
C ARG A 197 8.29 -26.26 -7.90
N ARG A 198 9.55 -26.45 -7.48
CA ARG A 198 10.26 -25.70 -6.44
C ARG A 198 10.61 -24.27 -6.90
N THR A 199 10.28 -23.29 -6.08
CA THR A 199 10.77 -21.90 -6.14
C THR A 199 12.25 -21.86 -5.73
N ALA A 200 13.11 -21.37 -6.60
CA ALA A 200 14.52 -21.13 -6.27
C ALA A 200 14.64 -19.89 -5.38
N ALA A 201 14.94 -20.12 -4.10
CA ALA A 201 15.42 -19.09 -3.20
C ALA A 201 16.92 -18.88 -3.47
N SER A 202 17.31 -17.65 -3.77
CA SER A 202 18.70 -17.21 -3.71
C SER A 202 18.74 -15.89 -2.96
N ASP A 203 18.56 -15.96 -1.65
CA ASP A 203 18.94 -14.87 -0.75
C ASP A 203 20.38 -15.14 -0.30
N LYS A 204 21.33 -14.56 -1.02
CA LYS A 204 22.75 -14.64 -0.66
C LYS A 204 23.05 -13.45 0.25
N PRO A 205 23.53 -13.66 1.50
CA PRO A 205 23.79 -12.56 2.40
C PRO A 205 24.85 -11.62 1.78
N VAL A 206 24.47 -10.36 1.61
CA VAL A 206 25.38 -9.30 1.18
C VAL A 206 26.24 -8.94 2.38
N ASN A 207 27.54 -9.18 2.30
CA ASN A 207 28.46 -8.73 3.33
C ASN A 207 28.53 -7.20 3.30
N VAL A 208 28.28 -6.55 4.44
CA VAL A 208 28.24 -5.08 4.55
C VAL A 208 29.49 -4.59 5.28
N CYS A 209 30.10 -3.51 4.78
CA CYS A 209 31.28 -2.92 5.40
C CYS A 209 30.94 -2.31 6.77
N PRO A 210 31.68 -2.63 7.85
CA PRO A 210 31.36 -2.13 9.20
C PRO A 210 31.62 -0.63 9.41
N ARG A 211 32.26 0.06 8.46
CA ARG A 211 32.59 1.49 8.57
C ARG A 211 31.70 2.39 7.71
N CYS A 212 31.48 2.01 6.45
CA CYS A 212 30.70 2.82 5.51
C CYS A 212 29.36 2.20 5.13
N PHE A 213 29.02 1.04 5.69
CA PHE A 213 27.75 0.33 5.48
C PHE A 213 27.36 0.04 4.02
N MET A 214 28.32 0.08 3.09
CA MET A 214 28.11 -0.32 1.71
C MET A 214 28.31 -1.83 1.52
N ALA A 215 27.61 -2.38 0.53
CA ALA A 215 27.73 -3.77 0.10
C ALA A 215 29.15 -4.06 -0.39
N ILE A 216 29.79 -5.09 0.16
CA ILE A 216 31.13 -5.52 -0.20
C ILE A 216 31.01 -6.64 -1.25
N PRO A 217 31.71 -6.54 -2.39
CA PRO A 217 31.84 -7.66 -3.32
C PRO A 217 32.54 -8.86 -2.67
N ALA A 218 32.44 -10.03 -3.29
CA ALA A 218 33.07 -11.26 -2.78
C ALA A 218 34.60 -11.20 -2.66
N THR A 219 35.23 -10.14 -3.18
CA THR A 219 36.66 -9.86 -3.09
C THR A 219 37.11 -9.43 -1.68
N GLY A 220 36.18 -9.04 -0.81
CA GLY A 220 36.49 -8.68 0.59
C GLY A 220 37.20 -7.34 0.77
N LEU A 221 37.27 -6.52 -0.27
CA LEU A 221 37.69 -5.10 -0.21
C LEU A 221 36.49 -4.19 -0.49
N CYS A 222 36.40 -3.11 0.28
CA CYS A 222 35.39 -2.08 0.08
C CYS A 222 35.89 -1.02 -0.92
N ASP A 223 35.15 -0.81 -2.00
CA ASP A 223 35.47 0.15 -3.08
C ASP A 223 35.54 1.62 -2.64
N ASN A 224 35.04 1.96 -1.45
CA ASN A 224 35.02 3.33 -0.92
C ASN A 224 36.02 3.57 0.22
N CYS A 225 36.61 2.51 0.78
CA CYS A 225 37.51 2.64 1.94
C CYS A 225 38.82 1.85 1.76
N ASP A 226 38.99 1.14 0.65
CA ASP A 226 40.18 0.36 0.25
C ASP A 226 40.77 -0.54 1.35
N ARG A 227 39.93 -1.02 2.28
CA ARG A 227 40.36 -1.83 3.42
C ARG A 227 39.82 -3.27 3.36
N PRO A 228 40.63 -4.27 3.71
CA PRO A 228 40.18 -5.66 3.82
C PRO A 228 39.20 -5.85 4.99
N THR A 229 38.19 -6.71 4.81
CA THR A 229 37.07 -6.91 5.75
C THR A 229 37.29 -8.05 6.74
N ALA A 230 38.50 -8.60 6.82
CA ALA A 230 38.84 -9.62 7.81
C ALA A 230 39.09 -8.94 9.18
N PRO A 231 38.54 -9.48 10.28
CA PRO A 231 38.93 -9.02 11.61
C PRO A 231 40.38 -9.45 11.88
N ASP A 232 41.26 -8.49 12.13
CA ASP A 232 42.58 -8.75 12.71
C ASP A 232 42.37 -9.53 14.02
N ARG A 233 42.73 -10.82 14.02
CA ARG A 233 42.84 -11.60 15.25
C ARG A 233 44.12 -11.14 15.96
N PHE A 234 43.93 -10.39 17.04
CA PHE A 234 44.89 -10.28 18.14
C PHE A 234 44.30 -10.95 19.37
#